data_AF-A0A6G1YX93-F1
#
_entry.id   AF-A0A6G1YX93-F1
#
_cell.length_a   1.000
_cell.length_b   1.000
_cell.length_c   1.000
_cell.angle_alpha   90.00
_cell.angle_beta   90.00
_cell.angle_gamma   90.00
#
_symmetry.space_group_name_H-M   'P 1'
#
loop_
_entity.id
_entity.type
_entity.pdbx_description
1 polymer ?
#
loop_
_entity_poly.entity_id
_entity_poly.type
_entity_poly.pdbx_seq_one_letter_code
_entity_poly.pdbx_strand_id
1 'polypeptide(L)'
;MLVSSPINFVSIGLLASSVRLRLKIAQINILTKRDLIVDKLRDILKWSSSTLSLESSLDNEKDAEYSLLSKDLVRSMSKGGFHQNLIAVSSMTLNGMVNLSAALARIVSQGEEIKD
;
A
#
# COMPACT_ATOMS: atom_id res chain seq x y z
N MET A 1 -9.51 7.04 -7.89
CA MET A 1 -10.31 6.09 -7.08
C MET A 1 -9.76 6.10 -5.66
N LEU A 2 -10.62 6.23 -4.65
CA LEU A 2 -10.22 5.97 -3.27
C LEU A 2 -10.31 4.47 -3.01
N VAL A 3 -9.35 3.94 -2.25
CA VAL A 3 -9.37 2.54 -1.82
C VAL A 3 -10.62 2.30 -0.99
N SER A 4 -11.51 1.44 -1.46
CA SER A 4 -12.85 1.28 -0.88
C SER A 4 -13.20 -0.14 -0.43
N SER A 5 -12.47 -1.16 -0.93
CA SER A 5 -12.63 -2.58 -0.60
C SER A 5 -11.29 -3.33 -0.64
N PRO A 6 -11.21 -4.50 0.03
CA PRO A 6 -10.06 -5.43 -0.08
C PRO A 6 -9.67 -5.76 -1.53
N ILE A 7 -10.64 -6.13 -2.39
CA ILE A 7 -10.35 -6.42 -3.81
C ILE A 7 -9.77 -5.19 -4.50
N ASN A 8 -10.32 -4.01 -4.23
CA ASN A 8 -9.81 -2.77 -4.82
C ASN A 8 -8.38 -2.45 -4.37
N PHE A 9 -8.05 -2.72 -3.10
CA PHE A 9 -6.69 -2.59 -2.59
C PHE A 9 -5.71 -3.51 -3.33
N VAL A 10 -6.08 -4.78 -3.56
CA VAL A 10 -5.26 -5.73 -4.32
C VAL A 10 -5.03 -5.25 -5.75
N SER A 11 -6.09 -4.83 -6.46
CA SER A 11 -5.99 -4.34 -7.84
C SER A 11 -5.05 -3.13 -7.97
N ILE A 12 -5.13 -2.17 -7.04
CA ILE A 12 -4.24 -1.00 -7.04
C ILE A 12 -2.80 -1.42 -6.69
N GLY A 13 -2.61 -2.33 -5.73
CA GLY A 13 -1.29 -2.87 -5.39
C GLY A 13 -0.63 -3.62 -6.55
N LEU A 14 -1.41 -4.35 -7.33
CA LEU A 14 -0.94 -5.05 -8.54
C LEU A 14 -0.51 -4.05 -9.62
N LEU A 15 -1.27 -2.97 -9.82
CA LEU A 15 -0.90 -1.88 -10.72
C LEU A 15 0.42 -1.24 -10.30
N ALA A 16 0.57 -0.90 -9.01
CA ALA A 16 1.82 -0.36 -8.47
C ALA A 16 3.00 -1.32 -8.69
N SER A 17 2.79 -2.62 -8.48
CA SER A 17 3.82 -3.64 -8.71
C SER A 17 4.21 -3.78 -10.18
N SER A 18 3.24 -3.67 -11.09
CA SER A 18 3.50 -3.64 -12.53
C SER A 18 4.37 -2.44 -12.94
N VAL A 19 4.08 -1.26 -12.39
CA VAL A 19 4.89 -0.05 -12.58
C VAL A 19 6.29 -0.23 -12.02
N ARG A 20 6.43 -0.80 -10.82
CA ARG A 20 7.74 -1.11 -10.22
C ARG A 20 8.55 -2.09 -11.07
N LEU A 21 7.93 -3.17 -11.53
CA LEU A 21 8.58 -4.18 -12.37
C LEU A 21 9.10 -3.57 -13.68
N ARG A 22 8.31 -2.68 -14.29
CA ARG A 22 8.68 -1.97 -15.51
C ARG A 22 9.87 -1.03 -15.30
N LEU A 23 9.78 -0.17 -14.28
CA LEU A 23 10.71 0.95 -14.12
C LEU A 23 12.01 0.56 -13.41
N LYS A 24 12.01 -0.49 -12.58
CA LYS A 24 13.20 -0.98 -11.85
C LYS A 24 13.91 0.09 -11.01
N ILE A 25 13.17 1.06 -10.49
CA ILE A 25 13.64 2.10 -9.58
C ILE A 25 12.94 2.01 -8.22
N ALA A 26 13.51 2.65 -7.20
CA ALA A 26 12.86 2.77 -5.89
C ALA A 26 11.52 3.53 -6.03
N GLN A 27 10.49 3.03 -5.35
CA GLN A 27 9.13 3.59 -5.39
C GLN A 27 8.52 3.57 -3.99
N ILE A 28 7.71 4.59 -3.70
CA ILE A 28 6.92 4.70 -2.47
C ILE A 28 5.44 4.68 -2.85
N ASN A 29 4.68 3.76 -2.28
CA ASN A 29 3.23 3.75 -2.45
C ASN A 29 2.57 4.71 -1.46
N ILE A 30 1.75 5.61 -1.99
CA ILE A 30 1.11 6.69 -1.21
C ILE A 30 -0.40 6.63 -1.41
N LEU A 31 -1.14 6.64 -0.30
CA LEU A 31 -2.58 6.84 -0.30
C LEU A 31 -2.86 8.31 -0.04
N THR A 32 -3.28 9.03 -1.08
CA THR A 32 -3.64 10.45 -0.96
C THR A 32 -5.06 10.63 -0.45
N LYS A 33 -5.38 11.85 0.01
CA LYS A 33 -6.70 12.24 0.51
C LYS A 33 -7.20 11.35 1.66
N ARG A 34 -6.31 10.95 2.58
CA ARG A 34 -6.68 10.12 3.75
C ARG A 34 -7.80 10.71 4.61
N ASP A 35 -7.97 12.02 4.57
CA ASP A 35 -9.03 12.78 5.23
C ASP A 35 -10.44 12.41 4.74
N LEU A 36 -10.58 11.82 3.56
CA LEU A 36 -11.87 11.42 2.99
C LEU A 36 -12.29 9.97 3.31
N ILE A 37 -11.44 9.17 3.94
CA ILE A 37 -11.66 7.73 4.20
C ILE A 37 -11.30 7.36 5.64
N VAL A 38 -11.57 8.26 6.58
CA VAL A 38 -11.18 8.08 7.99
C VAL A 38 -11.73 6.79 8.59
N ASP A 39 -12.95 6.40 8.19
CA ASP A 39 -13.64 5.17 8.57
C ASP A 39 -12.90 3.90 8.09
N LYS A 40 -12.41 3.88 6.86
CA LYS A 40 -11.73 2.73 6.24
C LYS A 40 -10.21 2.74 6.41
N LEU A 41 -9.64 3.89 6.78
CA LEU A 41 -8.20 4.11 6.84
C LEU A 41 -7.51 3.07 7.71
N ARG A 42 -8.10 2.73 8.85
CA ARG A 42 -7.55 1.74 9.77
C ARG A 42 -7.39 0.37 9.11
N ASP A 43 -8.39 -0.07 8.36
CA ASP A 43 -8.37 -1.38 7.71
C ASP A 43 -7.41 -1.38 6.52
N ILE A 44 -7.38 -0.29 5.74
CA ILE A 44 -6.41 -0.12 4.65
C ILE A 44 -4.96 -0.19 5.15
N LEU A 45 -4.66 0.47 6.28
CA LEU A 45 -3.32 0.41 6.89
C LEU A 45 -3.00 -0.98 7.44
N LYS A 46 -3.99 -1.72 7.96
CA LYS A 46 -3.80 -3.13 8.36
C LYS A 46 -3.49 -4.00 7.15
N TRP A 47 -4.28 -3.90 6.08
CA TRP A 47 -4.06 -4.64 4.83
C TRP A 47 -2.65 -4.41 4.28
N SER A 48 -2.17 -3.17 4.35
CA SER A 48 -0.81 -2.82 3.94
C SER A 48 0.30 -3.36 4.83
N SER A 49 0.03 -3.66 6.10
CA SER A 49 1.06 -4.10 7.06
C SER A 49 1.05 -5.60 7.30
N SER A 50 -0.05 -6.28 6.98
CA SER A 50 -0.20 -7.72 7.18
C SER A 50 -0.99 -8.35 6.05
N THR A 51 -0.30 -9.18 5.26
CA THR A 51 -0.92 -10.04 4.24
C THR A 51 -2.03 -10.89 4.83
N LEU A 52 -1.86 -11.44 6.04
CA LEU A 52 -2.89 -12.22 6.73
C LEU A 52 -4.17 -11.41 6.95
N SER A 53 -4.04 -10.15 7.37
CA SER A 53 -5.21 -9.29 7.60
C SER A 53 -5.97 -8.96 6.31
N LEU A 54 -5.25 -8.83 5.19
CA LEU A 54 -5.84 -8.63 3.87
C LEU A 54 -6.55 -9.91 3.40
N GLU A 55 -5.93 -11.08 3.54
CA GLU A 55 -6.56 -12.37 3.21
C GLU A 55 -7.85 -12.60 4.01
N SER A 56 -7.84 -12.33 5.32
CA SER A 56 -9.05 -12.43 6.15
C SER A 56 -10.13 -11.44 5.74
N SER A 57 -9.77 -10.28 5.21
CA SER A 57 -10.74 -9.31 4.71
C SER A 57 -11.32 -9.73 3.36
N LEU A 58 -10.51 -10.39 2.52
CA LEU A 58 -10.96 -11.00 1.26
C LEU A 58 -11.93 -12.17 1.52
N ASP A 59 -11.79 -12.93 2.61
CA ASP A 59 -12.76 -13.97 3.00
C ASP A 59 -14.19 -13.45 3.19
N ASN A 60 -14.34 -12.16 3.50
CA ASN A 60 -15.64 -11.54 3.73
C ASN A 60 -16.23 -10.89 2.47
N GLU A 61 -15.56 -10.97 1.33
CA GLU A 61 -16.08 -10.46 0.05
C GLU A 61 -17.21 -11.35 -0.48
N LYS A 62 -18.23 -10.72 -1.07
CA LYS A 62 -19.39 -11.44 -1.62
C LYS A 62 -19.02 -12.33 -2.82
N ASP A 63 -17.96 -11.96 -3.52
CA ASP A 63 -17.49 -12.65 -4.70
C ASP A 63 -16.34 -13.60 -4.35
N ALA A 64 -16.68 -14.88 -4.18
CA ALA A 64 -15.75 -15.91 -3.74
C ALA A 64 -14.65 -16.19 -4.79
N GLU A 65 -14.97 -16.10 -6.09
CA GLU A 65 -14.01 -16.36 -7.16
C GLU A 65 -12.97 -15.24 -7.22
N TYR A 66 -13.42 -13.98 -7.21
CA TYR A 66 -12.52 -12.84 -7.19
C TYR A 66 -11.74 -12.75 -5.87
N SER A 67 -12.33 -13.16 -4.75
CA SER A 67 -11.64 -13.28 -3.47
C SER A 67 -10.47 -14.26 -3.55
N LEU A 68 -10.72 -15.49 -4.05
CA LEU A 68 -9.67 -16.51 -4.19
C LEU A 68 -8.53 -16.03 -5.09
N LEU A 69 -8.86 -15.49 -6.26
CA LEU A 69 -7.87 -14.93 -7.18
C LEU A 69 -7.06 -13.81 -6.53
N SER A 70 -7.72 -12.91 -5.80
CA SER A 70 -7.06 -11.80 -5.10
C SER A 70 -6.07 -12.30 -4.05
N LYS A 71 -6.41 -13.37 -3.31
CA LYS A 71 -5.48 -13.97 -2.34
C LYS A 71 -4.24 -14.56 -3.02
N ASP A 72 -4.42 -15.26 -4.13
CA ASP A 72 -3.29 -15.84 -4.87
C ASP A 72 -2.35 -14.77 -5.42
N LEU A 73 -2.91 -13.65 -5.90
CA LEU A 73 -2.14 -12.48 -6.32
C LEU A 73 -1.34 -11.88 -5.16
N VAL A 74 -1.98 -11.64 -4.01
CA VAL A 74 -1.30 -11.08 -2.82
C VAL A 74 -0.18 -12.00 -2.34
N ARG A 75 -0.42 -13.31 -2.26
CA ARG A 75 0.60 -14.30 -1.88
C ARG A 75 1.78 -14.28 -2.84
N SER A 76 1.50 -14.21 -4.14
CA SER A 76 2.54 -14.17 -5.18
C SER A 76 3.37 -12.88 -5.10
N MET A 77 2.72 -11.73 -4.94
CA MET A 77 3.39 -10.44 -4.76
C MET A 77 4.25 -10.42 -3.48
N SER A 78 3.73 -11.00 -2.38
CA SER A 78 4.45 -11.10 -1.11
C SER A 78 5.70 -11.96 -1.24
N LYS A 79 5.58 -13.17 -1.84
CA LYS A 79 6.72 -14.05 -2.13
C LYS A 79 7.77 -13.39 -3.04
N GLY A 80 7.33 -12.57 -3.99
CA GLY A 80 8.22 -11.85 -4.91
C GLY A 80 8.88 -10.59 -4.32
N GLY A 81 8.62 -10.25 -3.06
CA GLY A 81 9.14 -9.00 -2.46
C GLY A 81 8.52 -7.72 -3.05
N PHE A 82 7.33 -7.84 -3.63
CA PHE A 82 6.52 -6.73 -4.15
C PHE A 82 5.53 -6.18 -3.12
N HIS A 83 5.45 -6.78 -1.94
CA HIS A 83 4.73 -6.20 -0.81
C HIS A 83 5.40 -4.89 -0.39
N GLN A 84 4.67 -3.78 -0.49
CA GLN A 84 5.18 -2.46 -0.13
C GLN A 84 4.27 -1.80 0.90
N ASN A 85 4.89 -1.23 1.92
CA ASN A 85 4.20 -0.41 2.90
C ASN A 85 3.57 0.81 2.22
N LEU A 86 2.37 1.15 2.67
CA LEU A 86 1.58 2.27 2.20
C LEU A 86 1.69 3.44 3.18
N ILE A 87 2.00 4.63 2.68
CA ILE A 87 1.98 5.85 3.48
C ILE A 87 0.70 6.62 3.15
N ALA A 88 -0.16 6.82 4.15
CA ALA A 88 -1.38 7.59 3.99
C ALA A 88 -1.14 9.07 4.30
N VAL A 89 -1.47 9.95 3.34
CA VAL A 89 -1.25 11.40 3.44
C VAL A 89 -2.50 12.22 3.10
N SER A 90 -2.57 13.42 3.64
CA SER A 90 -3.55 14.45 3.26
C SER A 90 -2.79 15.74 2.97
N SER A 91 -2.95 16.28 1.76
CA SER A 91 -2.41 17.59 1.43
C SER A 91 -3.17 18.73 2.11
N MET A 92 -4.43 18.50 2.51
CA MET A 92 -5.28 19.49 3.16
C MET A 92 -4.95 19.64 4.64
N THR A 93 -4.73 18.53 5.34
CA THR A 93 -4.44 18.53 6.79
C THR A 93 -2.96 18.35 7.11
N LEU A 94 -2.11 18.16 6.08
CA LEU A 94 -0.69 17.80 6.18
C LEU A 94 -0.40 16.50 6.94
N ASN A 95 -1.43 15.74 7.31
CA ASN A 95 -1.26 14.51 8.06
C ASN A 95 -0.52 13.46 7.22
N GLY A 96 0.47 12.79 7.80
CA GLY A 96 1.31 11.78 7.14
C GLY A 96 2.46 12.33 6.30
N MET A 97 2.57 13.65 6.11
CA MET A 97 3.64 14.27 5.31
C MET A 97 5.03 14.07 5.93
N VAL A 98 5.15 14.07 7.27
CA VAL A 98 6.41 13.77 7.97
C VAL A 98 6.88 12.35 7.66
N ASN A 99 5.98 11.37 7.70
CA ASN A 99 6.29 9.97 7.38
C ASN A 99 6.74 9.81 5.92
N LEU A 100 6.10 10.55 5.00
CA LEU A 100 6.49 10.57 3.60
C LEU A 100 7.89 11.18 3.41
N SER A 101 8.16 12.33 4.04
CA SER A 101 9.47 12.99 4.00
C SER A 101 10.58 12.06 4.52
N ALA A 102 10.34 11.40 5.66
CA ALA A 102 11.29 10.44 6.23
C ALA A 102 11.52 9.22 5.31
N ALA A 103 10.48 8.75 4.61
CA ALA A 103 10.61 7.65 3.65
C ALA A 103 11.43 8.06 2.41
N LEU A 104 11.22 9.28 1.90
CA LEU A 104 12.02 9.84 0.80
C LEU A 104 13.48 10.01 1.22
N ALA A 105 13.73 10.58 2.40
CA ALA A 105 15.08 10.74 2.94
C ALA A 105 15.82 9.41 3.04
N ARG A 106 15.17 8.34 3.51
CA ARG A 106 15.77 6.99 3.56
C ARG A 106 16.15 6.45 2.17
N ILE A 107 15.32 6.68 1.16
CA ILE A 107 15.60 6.23 -0.21
C ILE A 107 16.74 7.03 -0.83
N VAL A 108 16.72 8.36 -0.67
CA VAL A 108 17.72 9.25 -1.26
C VAL A 108 19.08 9.09 -0.58
N SER A 109 19.10 9.07 0.75
CA SER A 109 20.34 9.00 1.54
C SER A 109 20.89 7.57 1.65
N GLN A 110 20.24 6.59 1.02
CA GLN A 110 20.54 5.15 1.16
C GLN A 110 20.61 4.63 2.62
N GLY A 111 20.05 5.38 3.58
CA GLY A 111 20.15 5.08 5.00
C GLY A 111 21.35 5.70 5.73
N GLU A 112 22.14 6.57 5.09
CA GLU A 112 23.20 7.34 5.73
C GLU A 112 22.64 8.63 6.35
N GLU A 113 23.12 8.99 7.55
CA GLU A 113 22.89 10.33 8.09
C GLU A 113 23.76 11.32 7.32
N ILE A 114 23.14 12.38 6.80
CA ILE A 114 23.86 13.51 6.21
C ILE A 114 24.66 14.12 7.36
N LYS A 115 25.97 13.85 7.40
CA LYS A 115 26.88 14.58 8.29
C LYS A 115 27.08 15.97 7.70
N ASP A 116 26.81 16.97 8.55
CA ASP A 116 27.13 18.38 8.32
C ASP A 116 28.61 18.59 7.97
#